data_AF-A0A960WRE5-F1
#
_entry.id   AF-A0A960WRE5-F1
#
_cell.length_a   1.000
_cell.length_b   1.000
_cell.length_c   1.000
_cell.angle_alpha   90.00
_cell.angle_beta   90.00
_cell.angle_gamma   90.00
#
_symmetry.space_group_name_H-M   'P 1'
#
loop_
_entity.id
_entity.type
_entity.pdbx_description
1 polymer ?
#
loop_
_entity_poly.entity_id
_entity_poly.type
_entity_poly.pdbx_seq_one_letter_code
_entity_poly.pdbx_strand_id
1 'polypeptide(L)'
;MKQILPLLLLLLLPVITQARLGDNIGTCVHRYGDPVSTGEPDAPVVFRKDGLKIVAFFNANGVVDAIVYSKIDPESNLTGTDAELLTSLNLGTRIRRVESIDGPRWQTADQTAIATFDATTGILQVYTATGHKRLEEFTRDIQSGDAS
;
A
#
# COMPACT_ATOMS: atom_id res chain seq x y z
N MET A 1 4.73 43.14 -16.18
CA MET A 1 4.40 42.24 -15.06
C MET A 1 3.46 41.14 -15.54
N LYS A 2 3.97 40.09 -16.19
CA LYS A 2 3.16 38.96 -16.70
C LYS A 2 4.05 37.72 -16.69
N GLN A 3 3.48 36.59 -16.30
CA GLN A 3 4.03 35.22 -16.33
C GLN A 3 4.75 34.67 -15.06
N ILE A 4 4.20 34.88 -13.85
CA ILE A 4 4.51 34.00 -12.71
C ILE A 4 3.40 32.93 -12.51
N LEU A 5 2.29 33.03 -13.24
CA LEU A 5 1.10 32.21 -13.02
C LEU A 5 1.21 30.70 -13.38
N PRO A 6 2.03 30.22 -14.33
CA PRO A 6 2.03 28.79 -14.65
C PRO A 6 2.76 27.93 -13.60
N LEU A 7 3.62 28.52 -12.77
CA LEU A 7 4.42 27.77 -11.79
C LEU A 7 3.61 27.41 -10.54
N LEU A 8 2.58 28.19 -10.20
CA LEU A 8 1.73 27.94 -9.03
C LEU A 8 0.73 26.78 -9.27
N LEU A 9 0.38 26.51 -10.53
CA LEU A 9 -0.57 25.43 -10.87
C LEU A 9 0.06 24.03 -10.76
N LEU A 10 1.39 23.89 -10.89
CA LEU A 10 2.10 22.62 -10.69
C LEU A 10 2.29 22.24 -9.21
N LEU A 11 2.11 23.18 -8.27
CA LEU A 11 2.16 22.93 -6.83
C LEU A 11 0.82 22.41 -6.26
N LEU A 12 -0.22 22.34 -7.10
CA LEU A 12 -1.55 21.81 -6.76
C LEU A 12 -1.74 20.36 -7.22
N LEU A 13 -0.68 19.69 -7.70
CA LEU A 13 -0.71 18.24 -7.84
C LEU A 13 -0.98 17.66 -6.44
N PRO A 14 -2.08 16.92 -6.23
CA PRO A 14 -2.42 16.40 -4.92
C PRO A 14 -1.21 15.62 -4.42
N VAL A 15 -0.61 16.12 -3.34
CA VAL A 15 0.52 15.50 -2.66
C VAL A 15 0.12 14.07 -2.39
N ILE A 16 0.73 13.17 -3.14
CA ILE A 16 0.14 11.87 -3.41
C ILE A 16 -0.02 11.11 -2.09
N THR A 17 -1.29 10.98 -1.69
CA THR A 17 -1.83 10.46 -0.44
C THR A 17 -1.72 8.94 -0.44
N GLN A 18 -0.51 8.41 -0.31
CA GLN A 18 -0.30 6.97 -0.21
C GLN A 18 0.64 6.63 0.95
N ALA A 19 0.19 5.74 1.82
CA ALA A 19 0.94 5.22 2.95
C ALA A 19 2.11 4.45 2.40
N ARG A 20 3.13 4.49 3.22
CA ARG A 20 4.42 3.95 2.89
C ARG A 20 4.81 3.02 4.00
N LEU A 21 5.64 2.06 3.64
CA LEU A 21 6.43 1.36 4.62
C LEU A 21 7.15 2.42 5.50
N GLY A 22 7.07 2.24 6.81
CA GLY A 22 7.63 3.14 7.82
C GLY A 22 6.67 4.20 8.37
N ASP A 23 5.48 4.40 7.80
CA ASP A 23 4.49 5.32 8.37
C ASP A 23 3.97 4.81 9.73
N ASN A 24 3.68 5.71 10.67
CA ASN A 24 2.97 5.37 11.91
C ASN A 24 1.46 5.64 11.77
N ILE A 25 0.65 5.22 12.75
CA ILE A 25 -0.81 5.36 12.69
C ILE A 25 -1.25 6.82 12.52
N GLY A 26 -0.59 7.78 13.18
CA GLY A 26 -0.91 9.20 13.04
C GLY A 26 -0.65 9.71 11.63
N THR A 27 0.46 9.29 11.01
CA THR A 27 0.76 9.60 9.61
C THR A 27 -0.28 8.98 8.67
N CYS A 28 -0.70 7.73 8.92
CA CYS A 28 -1.75 7.08 8.14
C CYS A 28 -3.08 7.82 8.26
N VAL A 29 -3.51 8.18 9.48
CA VAL A 29 -4.77 8.92 9.73
C VAL A 29 -4.74 10.29 9.08
N HIS A 30 -3.65 11.05 9.22
CA HIS A 30 -3.51 12.34 8.57
C HIS A 30 -3.62 12.24 7.04
N ARG A 31 -3.13 11.14 6.46
CA ARG A 31 -3.09 10.92 5.01
C ARG A 31 -4.40 10.36 4.45
N TYR A 32 -5.07 9.47 5.17
CA TYR A 32 -6.19 8.68 4.68
C TYR A 32 -7.52 9.04 5.32
N GLY A 33 -7.50 9.80 6.42
CA GLY A 33 -8.64 9.97 7.30
C GLY A 33 -8.75 8.83 8.30
N ASP A 34 -9.88 8.78 8.98
CA ASP A 34 -10.12 7.82 10.05
C ASP A 34 -10.21 6.38 9.52
N PRO A 35 -9.68 5.41 10.27
CA PRO A 35 -9.76 4.00 9.91
C PRO A 35 -11.20 3.49 9.99
N VAL A 36 -11.53 2.57 9.09
CA VAL A 36 -12.83 1.88 9.03
C VAL A 36 -12.89 0.68 9.97
N SER A 37 -11.73 0.15 10.35
CA SER A 37 -11.58 -0.88 11.38
C SER A 37 -10.25 -0.69 12.11
N THR A 38 -10.33 -0.79 13.44
CA THR A 38 -9.19 -0.83 14.37
C THR A 38 -9.30 -2.04 15.31
N GLY A 39 -10.03 -3.08 14.88
CA GLY A 39 -10.82 -3.94 15.75
C GLY A 39 -10.08 -4.74 16.82
N GLU A 40 -8.82 -5.12 16.61
CA GLU A 40 -8.10 -5.96 17.57
C GLU A 40 -6.63 -5.50 17.74
N PRO A 41 -6.01 -5.73 18.90
CA PRO A 41 -4.56 -5.71 19.03
C PRO A 41 -3.94 -6.63 17.97
N ASP A 42 -2.90 -6.17 17.28
CA ASP A 42 -2.21 -6.91 16.20
C ASP A 42 -2.99 -7.12 14.89
N ALA A 43 -4.27 -6.74 14.82
CA ALA A 43 -5.00 -6.71 13.55
C ALA A 43 -4.52 -5.55 12.65
N PRO A 44 -4.53 -5.74 11.31
CA PRO A 44 -4.24 -4.65 10.41
C PRO A 44 -5.30 -3.55 10.47
N VAL A 45 -4.87 -2.32 10.30
CA VAL A 45 -5.78 -1.16 10.24
C VAL A 45 -6.26 -0.95 8.82
N VAL A 46 -7.57 -0.81 8.66
CA VAL A 46 -8.19 -0.64 7.33
C VAL A 46 -8.60 0.80 7.11
N PHE A 47 -8.15 1.39 6.01
CA PHE A 47 -8.55 2.72 5.54
C PHE A 47 -9.30 2.63 4.22
N ARG A 48 -10.10 3.66 3.93
CA ARG A 48 -10.76 3.85 2.63
C ARG A 48 -10.51 5.27 2.15
N LYS A 49 -9.88 5.41 0.98
CA LYS A 49 -9.56 6.72 0.41
C LYS A 49 -9.54 6.65 -1.11
N ASP A 50 -10.19 7.61 -1.76
CA ASP A 50 -10.16 7.81 -3.21
C ASP A 50 -10.43 6.51 -4.02
N GLY A 51 -11.42 5.73 -3.59
CA GLY A 51 -11.81 4.46 -4.23
C GLY A 51 -10.92 3.26 -3.91
N LEU A 52 -9.92 3.41 -3.02
CA LEU A 52 -9.02 2.36 -2.58
C LEU A 52 -9.34 1.89 -1.16
N LYS A 53 -9.32 0.57 -0.97
CA LYS A 53 -9.17 -0.06 0.34
C LYS A 53 -7.68 -0.23 0.59
N ILE A 54 -7.22 0.24 1.74
CA ILE A 54 -5.82 0.17 2.16
C ILE A 54 -5.78 -0.59 3.48
N VAL A 55 -5.06 -1.69 3.53
CA VAL A 55 -4.89 -2.50 4.73
C VAL A 55 -3.44 -2.37 5.18
N ALA A 56 -3.21 -1.71 6.31
CA ALA A 56 -1.88 -1.41 6.82
C ALA A 56 -1.55 -2.30 8.02
N PHE A 57 -0.43 -3.00 7.93
CA PHE A 57 0.10 -3.88 8.98
C PHE A 57 1.23 -3.18 9.70
N PHE A 58 1.12 -3.07 11.03
CA PHE A 58 2.11 -2.41 11.87
C PHE A 58 2.98 -3.45 12.57
N ASN A 59 4.27 -3.17 12.66
CA ASN A 59 5.19 -3.99 13.45
C ASN A 59 5.18 -3.59 14.93
N ALA A 60 5.96 -4.30 15.76
CA ALA A 60 6.08 -4.04 17.20
C ALA A 60 6.59 -2.63 17.54
N ASN A 61 7.22 -1.92 16.59
CA ASN A 61 7.67 -0.53 16.77
C ASN A 61 6.57 0.49 16.37
N GLY A 62 5.37 0.04 16.01
CA GLY A 62 4.24 0.90 15.66
C GLY A 62 4.35 1.55 14.28
N VAL A 63 5.17 0.99 13.37
CA VAL A 63 5.30 1.47 12.00
C VAL A 63 4.87 0.41 10.98
N VAL A 64 4.36 0.87 9.85
CA VAL A 64 3.87 0.01 8.77
C VAL A 64 5.03 -0.75 8.14
N ASP A 65 4.93 -2.08 8.06
CA ASP A 65 5.91 -2.92 7.37
C ASP A 65 5.29 -3.83 6.30
N ALA A 66 3.96 -3.85 6.18
CA ALA A 66 3.24 -4.32 5.01
C ALA A 66 1.97 -3.50 4.74
N ILE A 67 1.62 -3.34 3.47
CA ILE A 67 0.41 -2.68 3.00
C ILE A 67 -0.21 -3.49 1.87
N VAL A 68 -1.53 -3.64 1.90
CA VAL A 68 -2.32 -4.23 0.82
C VAL A 68 -3.27 -3.18 0.25
N TYR A 69 -3.33 -3.11 -1.07
CA TYR A 69 -4.22 -2.23 -1.82
C TYR A 69 -5.17 -3.05 -2.68
N SER A 70 -6.45 -2.64 -2.69
CA SER A 70 -7.46 -3.08 -3.65
C SER A 70 -8.44 -1.94 -3.95
N LYS A 71 -9.26 -2.06 -4.98
CA LYS A 71 -10.42 -1.17 -5.14
C LYS A 71 -11.46 -1.46 -4.06
N ILE A 72 -12.26 -0.45 -3.72
CA ILE A 72 -13.44 -0.60 -2.84
C ILE A 72 -14.61 -1.21 -3.62
N ASP A 73 -14.75 -0.80 -4.88
CA ASP A 73 -15.76 -1.32 -5.80
C ASP A 73 -15.38 -2.76 -6.21
N PRO A 74 -16.21 -3.77 -5.88
CA PRO A 74 -15.91 -5.17 -6.18
C PRO A 74 -15.96 -5.52 -7.67
N GLU A 75 -16.55 -4.66 -8.52
CA GLU A 75 -16.58 -4.85 -9.97
C GLU A 75 -15.34 -4.27 -10.66
N SER A 76 -14.49 -3.58 -9.89
CA SER A 76 -13.29 -2.90 -10.37
C SER A 76 -12.03 -3.53 -9.77
N ASN A 77 -11.01 -3.76 -10.61
CA ASN A 77 -9.70 -4.20 -10.17
C ASN A 77 -8.66 -3.08 -10.27
N LEU A 78 -7.58 -3.17 -9.48
CA LEU A 78 -6.39 -2.40 -9.79
C LEU A 78 -5.85 -2.84 -11.15
N THR A 79 -5.37 -1.87 -11.92
CA THR A 79 -4.65 -2.12 -13.17
C THR A 79 -3.15 -2.22 -12.91
N GLY A 80 -2.39 -2.72 -13.89
CA GLY A 80 -0.93 -2.69 -13.82
C GLY A 80 -0.37 -1.27 -13.66
N THR A 81 -1.02 -0.27 -14.26
CA THR A 81 -0.66 1.14 -14.12
C THR A 81 -0.91 1.65 -12.70
N ASP A 82 -2.04 1.29 -12.08
CA ASP A 82 -2.29 1.60 -10.67
C ASP A 82 -1.19 1.00 -9.79
N ALA A 83 -0.85 -0.28 -10.05
CA ALA A 83 0.16 -1.01 -9.29
C ALA A 83 1.56 -0.37 -9.39
N GLU A 84 1.98 0.06 -10.58
CA GLU A 84 3.25 0.76 -10.80
C GLU A 84 3.32 2.10 -10.08
N LEU A 85 2.23 2.87 -10.12
CA LEU A 85 2.13 4.15 -9.44
C LEU A 85 2.23 3.95 -7.92
N LEU A 86 1.39 3.07 -7.36
CA LEU A 86 1.35 2.75 -5.93
C LEU A 86 2.70 2.22 -5.43
N THR A 87 3.34 1.36 -6.21
CA THR A 87 4.68 0.83 -5.91
C THR A 87 5.72 1.95 -5.88
N SER A 88 5.74 2.82 -6.89
CA SER A 88 6.70 3.95 -6.95
C SER A 88 6.55 4.90 -5.78
N LEU A 89 5.34 5.02 -5.24
CA LEU A 89 5.05 5.86 -4.09
C LEU A 89 5.43 5.23 -2.77
N ASN A 90 5.46 3.90 -2.69
CA ASN A 90 5.91 3.17 -1.51
C ASN A 90 7.43 3.01 -1.47
N LEU A 91 8.00 2.57 -2.59
CA LEU A 91 9.40 2.11 -2.67
C LEU A 91 10.33 3.15 -3.34
N GLY A 92 9.78 4.26 -3.81
CA GLY A 92 10.50 5.28 -4.56
C GLY A 92 10.76 4.87 -6.02
N THR A 93 11.59 5.66 -6.71
CA THR A 93 11.85 5.50 -8.15
C THR A 93 13.03 4.59 -8.47
N ARG A 94 13.82 4.19 -7.48
CA ARG A 94 14.99 3.30 -7.64
C ARG A 94 14.61 1.85 -7.37
N ILE A 95 13.60 1.37 -8.09
CA ILE A 95 13.11 -0.01 -8.01
C ILE A 95 13.43 -0.78 -9.28
N ARG A 96 13.69 -2.08 -9.12
CA ARG A 96 13.84 -3.01 -10.23
C ARG A 96 12.55 -3.80 -10.38
N ARG A 97 11.95 -3.76 -11.57
CA ARG A 97 10.88 -4.69 -11.97
C ARG A 97 11.50 -6.04 -12.33
N VAL A 98 10.87 -7.09 -11.84
CA VAL A 98 11.22 -8.50 -12.08
C VAL A 98 9.93 -9.17 -12.54
N GLU A 99 9.97 -9.76 -13.74
CA GLU A 99 8.87 -10.62 -14.19
C GLU A 99 8.90 -11.91 -13.38
N SER A 100 7.75 -12.34 -12.88
CA SER A 100 7.58 -13.61 -12.19
C SER A 100 6.36 -14.36 -12.73
N ILE A 101 6.32 -15.67 -12.52
CA ILE A 101 5.19 -16.51 -12.93
C ILE A 101 3.90 -16.03 -12.24
N ASP A 102 4.02 -15.51 -11.02
CA ASP A 102 2.91 -15.05 -10.19
C ASP A 102 2.51 -13.60 -10.47
N GLY A 103 3.10 -12.97 -11.49
CA GLY A 103 2.84 -11.60 -11.90
C GLY A 103 4.00 -10.64 -11.68
N PRO A 104 3.78 -9.33 -11.94
CA PRO A 104 4.82 -8.32 -11.78
C PRO A 104 5.29 -8.20 -10.33
N ARG A 105 6.61 -8.19 -10.15
CA ARG A 105 7.26 -7.93 -8.87
C ARG A 105 8.19 -6.75 -9.00
N TRP A 106 8.21 -5.88 -7.99
CA TRP A 106 9.19 -4.80 -7.87
C TRP A 106 9.97 -4.96 -6.57
N GLN A 107 11.23 -4.55 -6.58
CA GLN A 107 12.08 -4.61 -5.41
C GLN A 107 13.03 -3.42 -5.35
N THR A 108 13.32 -2.96 -4.13
CA THR A 108 14.38 -1.99 -3.88
C THR A 108 15.76 -2.61 -4.19
N ALA A 109 16.76 -1.78 -4.48
CA ALA A 109 18.10 -2.25 -4.83
C ALA A 109 18.78 -3.07 -3.72
N ASP A 110 18.50 -2.72 -2.46
CA ASP A 110 18.95 -3.42 -1.25
C ASP A 110 18.05 -4.61 -0.87
N GLN A 111 16.97 -4.86 -1.62
CA GLN A 111 16.01 -5.94 -1.41
C GLN A 111 15.32 -5.91 -0.03
N THR A 112 15.31 -4.76 0.64
CA THR A 112 14.65 -4.61 1.95
C THR A 112 13.13 -4.50 1.84
N ALA A 113 12.62 -4.11 0.67
CA ALA A 113 11.20 -4.03 0.39
C ALA A 113 10.85 -4.53 -1.01
N ILE A 114 9.67 -5.15 -1.11
CA ILE A 114 9.15 -5.81 -2.30
C ILE A 114 7.70 -5.36 -2.51
N ALA A 115 7.28 -5.27 -3.76
CA ALA A 115 5.88 -5.18 -4.14
C ALA A 115 5.52 -6.28 -5.13
N THR A 116 4.34 -6.88 -4.98
CA THR A 116 3.80 -7.93 -5.86
C THR A 116 2.37 -7.58 -6.26
N PHE A 117 2.05 -7.77 -7.53
CA PHE A 117 0.73 -7.48 -8.07
C PHE A 117 0.12 -8.72 -8.74
N ASP A 118 -1.06 -9.12 -8.25
CA ASP A 118 -1.88 -10.15 -8.87
C ASP A 118 -2.93 -9.49 -9.78
N ALA A 119 -2.74 -9.65 -11.09
CA ALA A 119 -3.65 -9.09 -12.10
C ALA A 119 -5.03 -9.78 -12.14
N THR A 120 -5.15 -11.00 -11.61
CA THR A 120 -6.41 -11.75 -11.55
C THR A 120 -7.32 -11.17 -10.47
N THR A 121 -6.76 -10.94 -9.28
CA THR A 121 -7.49 -10.42 -8.13
C THR A 121 -7.46 -8.89 -8.03
N GLY A 122 -6.58 -8.22 -8.79
CA GLY A 122 -6.42 -6.77 -8.71
C GLY A 122 -5.85 -6.31 -7.37
N ILE A 123 -5.06 -7.16 -6.71
CA ILE A 123 -4.48 -6.89 -5.39
C ILE A 123 -3.00 -6.57 -5.53
N LEU A 124 -2.58 -5.45 -4.96
CA LEU A 124 -1.18 -5.07 -4.80
C LEU A 124 -0.79 -5.25 -3.33
N GLN A 125 0.32 -5.93 -3.10
CA GLN A 125 0.95 -6.05 -1.79
C GLN A 125 2.31 -5.34 -1.84
N VAL A 126 2.64 -4.59 -0.80
CA VAL A 126 3.94 -3.94 -0.61
C VAL A 126 4.42 -4.25 0.79
N TYR A 127 5.62 -4.81 0.95
CA TYR A 127 6.06 -5.32 2.25
C TYR A 127 7.58 -5.39 2.38
N THR A 128 8.04 -5.37 3.63
CA THR A 128 9.38 -5.84 4.01
C THR A 128 9.37 -7.35 4.23
N ALA A 129 10.54 -7.96 4.43
CA ALA A 129 10.63 -9.39 4.76
C ALA A 129 9.84 -9.78 6.04
N THR A 130 9.81 -8.90 7.05
CA THR A 130 9.03 -9.13 8.28
C THR A 130 7.53 -8.95 8.02
N GLY A 131 7.15 -7.92 7.26
CA GLY A 131 5.77 -7.66 6.90
C GLY A 131 5.17 -8.78 6.07
N HIS A 132 5.96 -9.43 5.19
CA HIS A 132 5.50 -10.57 4.40
C HIS A 132 5.01 -11.73 5.27
N LYS A 133 5.79 -12.10 6.30
CA LYS A 133 5.41 -13.18 7.23
C LYS A 133 4.09 -12.88 7.94
N ARG A 134 3.90 -11.63 8.39
CA ARG A 134 2.66 -11.19 9.02
C ARG A 134 1.47 -11.25 8.06
N LEU A 135 1.68 -10.89 6.80
CA LEU A 135 0.65 -10.98 5.77
C LEU A 135 0.27 -12.45 5.48
N GLU A 136 1.25 -13.35 5.44
CA GLU A 136 1.03 -14.79 5.28
C GLU A 136 0.26 -15.38 6.47
N GLU A 137 0.64 -15.01 7.70
CA GLU A 137 -0.05 -15.42 8.94
C GLU A 137 -1.50 -14.95 8.93
N PHE A 138 -1.74 -13.66 8.72
CA PHE A 138 -3.09 -13.09 8.65
C PHE A 138 -3.95 -13.75 7.55
N THR A 139 -3.37 -14.02 6.38
CA THR A 139 -4.08 -14.69 5.29
C THR A 139 -4.45 -16.13 5.67
N ARG A 140 -3.56 -16.83 6.38
CA ARG A 140 -3.81 -18.19 6.88
C ARG A 140 -4.93 -18.21 7.91
N ASP A 141 -4.93 -17.27 8.85
CA ASP A 141 -5.93 -17.19 9.93
C ASP A 141 -7.32 -16.87 9.39
N ILE A 142 -7.41 -16.01 8.35
CA ILE A 142 -8.67 -15.79 7.63
C ILE A 142 -9.18 -17.08 6.97
N GLN A 143 -8.28 -17.87 6.37
CA GLN A 143 -8.65 -19.10 5.66
C GLN A 143 -9.03 -20.24 6.61
N SER A 144 -8.44 -20.31 7.81
CA SER A 144 -8.83 -21.29 8.84
C SER A 144 -10.09 -20.90 9.60
N GLY A 145 -10.53 -19.63 9.51
CA GLY A 145 -11.66 -19.10 10.26
C GLY A 145 -11.32 -18.70 11.69
N ASP A 146 -10.02 -18.60 12.01
CA ASP A 146 -9.50 -18.28 13.34
C ASP A 146 -9.25 -16.78 13.55
N ALA A 147 -9.42 -15.95 12.51
CA ALA A 147 -9.42 -14.50 12.62
C ALA A 147 -10.64 -14.03 13.42
N SER A 148 -10.49 -14.01 14.75
CA SER A 148 -11.46 -13.49 15.72
C SER A 148 -11.28 -11.99 15.85
#